data_AF-A0A0C5WUA0-F1
#
_entry.id   AF-A0A0C5WUA0-F1
#
_cell.length_a   1.000
_cell.length_b   1.000
_cell.length_c   1.000
_cell.angle_alpha   90.00
_cell.angle_beta   90.00
_cell.angle_gamma   90.00
#
_symmetry.space_group_name_H-M   'P 1'
#
loop_
_entity.id
_entity.type
_entity.pdbx_description
1 polymer ?
#
loop_
_entity_poly.entity_id
_entity_poly.type
_entity_poly.pdbx_seq_one_letter_code
_entity_poly.pdbx_strand_id
1 'polypeptide(L)'
;MTYTNELLDMVKAKYGLPSDYKLAQKLGVSRSRLSKWRNELNSMDWDVAFQVADLLEINDQKVVYGLLEDKYKNPRLINALSEGKPA
;
A
#
# COMPACT_ATOMS: atom_id res chain seq x y z
N MET A 1 -12.35 -3.24 -3.75
CA MET A 1 -11.43 -2.10 -3.53
C MET A 1 -10.43 -2.58 -2.51
N THR A 2 -9.17 -2.72 -2.91
CA THR A 2 -8.07 -3.20 -2.07
C THR A 2 -7.54 -2.11 -1.15
N TYR A 3 -6.91 -2.50 -0.05
CA TYR A 3 -6.27 -1.55 0.87
C TYR A 3 -5.14 -0.77 0.17
N THR A 4 -4.47 -1.41 -0.79
CA THR A 4 -3.52 -0.80 -1.73
C THR A 4 -4.14 0.41 -2.44
N ASN A 5 -5.35 0.26 -2.99
CA ASN A 5 -6.04 1.35 -3.68
C ASN A 5 -6.42 2.48 -2.71
N GLU A 6 -6.88 2.14 -1.51
CA GLU A 6 -7.18 3.13 -0.46
C GLU A 6 -5.94 3.96 -0.10
N LEU A 7 -4.80 3.33 0.16
CA LEU A 7 -3.54 4.02 0.45
C LEU A 7 -3.12 4.97 -0.67
N LEU A 8 -3.21 4.53 -1.93
CA LEU A 8 -2.85 5.36 -3.08
C LEU A 8 -3.78 6.58 -3.21
N ASP A 9 -5.08 6.42 -2.94
CA ASP A 9 -6.04 7.52 -2.97
C ASP A 9 -5.88 8.47 -1.79
N MET A 10 -5.54 7.97 -0.60
CA MET A 10 -5.17 8.80 0.55
C MET A 10 -3.96 9.68 0.25
N VAL A 11 -2.92 9.15 -0.41
CA VAL A 11 -1.74 9.94 -0.80
C VAL A 11 -2.14 11.00 -1.82
N LYS A 12 -2.96 10.65 -2.81
CA LYS A 12 -3.46 11.65 -3.79
C LYS A 12 -4.22 12.76 -3.11
N ALA A 13 -5.10 12.43 -2.17
CA ALA A 13 -5.88 13.40 -1.43
C ALA A 13 -4.99 14.30 -0.56
N LYS A 14 -4.06 13.73 0.24
CA LYS A 14 -3.17 14.48 1.14
C LYS A 14 -2.30 15.49 0.39
N TYR A 15 -1.84 15.15 -0.81
CA TYR A 15 -0.93 16.00 -1.60
C TYR A 15 -1.61 16.69 -2.80
N GLY A 16 -2.94 16.62 -2.92
CA GLY A 16 -3.68 17.27 -4.01
C GLY A 16 -3.25 16.83 -5.42
N LEU A 17 -2.90 15.56 -5.59
CA LEU A 17 -2.34 15.07 -6.85
C LEU A 17 -3.46 14.80 -7.88
N PRO A 18 -3.48 15.50 -9.04
CA PRO A 18 -4.60 15.44 -9.98
C PRO A 18 -4.63 14.16 -10.81
N SER A 19 -3.56 13.36 -10.80
CA SER A 19 -3.47 12.16 -11.62
C SER A 19 -2.56 11.11 -11.01
N ASP A 20 -2.77 9.87 -11.43
CA ASP A 20 -1.91 8.74 -11.06
C ASP A 20 -0.48 8.90 -11.60
N TYR A 21 -0.30 9.66 -12.68
CA TYR A 21 1.05 10.02 -13.11
C TYR A 21 1.80 10.84 -12.06
N LYS A 22 1.15 11.86 -11.47
CA LYS A 22 1.74 12.66 -10.40
C LYS A 22 1.98 11.85 -9.13
N LEU A 23 1.08 10.91 -8.83
CA LEU A 23 1.29 9.93 -7.76
C LEU A 23 2.53 9.07 -8.01
N ALA A 24 2.67 8.50 -9.21
CA ALA A 24 3.83 7.69 -9.58
C ALA A 24 5.15 8.47 -9.44
N GLN A 25 5.16 9.75 -9.87
CA GLN A 25 6.32 10.63 -9.68
C GLN A 25 6.63 10.88 -8.20
N LYS A 26 5.60 11.14 -7.38
CA LYS A 26 5.74 11.37 -5.93
C LYS A 26 6.31 10.14 -5.20
N LEU A 27 5.88 8.95 -5.60
CA LEU A 27 6.33 7.68 -5.06
C LEU A 27 7.63 7.16 -5.69
N GLY A 28 8.18 7.85 -6.70
CA GLY A 28 9.40 7.40 -7.38
C GLY A 28 9.26 6.09 -8.16
N VAL A 29 8.05 5.72 -8.57
CA VAL A 29 7.77 4.47 -9.31
C VAL A 29 7.33 4.73 -10.74
N SER A 30 7.43 3.71 -11.59
CA SER A 30 6.91 3.81 -12.97
C SER A 30 5.38 3.80 -12.98
N ARG A 31 4.79 4.49 -13.98
CA ARG A 31 3.33 4.46 -14.21
C ARG A 31 2.79 3.04 -14.42
N SER A 32 3.55 2.19 -15.11
CA SER A 32 3.15 0.81 -15.37
C SER A 32 3.08 0.00 -14.07
N ARG A 33 4.02 0.21 -13.15
CA ARG A 33 4.00 -0.42 -11.83
C ARG A 33 2.79 0.02 -11.01
N LEU A 34 2.56 1.34 -10.94
CA LEU A 34 1.38 1.90 -10.25
C LEU A 34 0.07 1.37 -10.83
N SER A 35 -0.04 1.30 -12.16
CA SER A 35 -1.22 0.77 -12.85
C SER A 35 -1.45 -0.71 -12.54
N LYS A 36 -0.40 -1.53 -12.42
CA LYS A 36 -0.55 -2.94 -12.01
C LYS A 36 -1.09 -3.07 -10.60
N TRP A 37 -0.66 -2.22 -9.67
CA TRP A 37 -1.21 -2.19 -8.30
C TRP A 37 -2.68 -1.77 -8.28
N ARG A 38 -3.02 -0.71 -9.03
CA ARG A 38 -4.41 -0.22 -9.18
C ARG A 38 -5.37 -1.30 -9.67
N ASN A 39 -4.91 -2.11 -10.62
CA ASN A 39 -5.67 -3.21 -11.23
C ASN A 39 -5.50 -4.55 -10.51
N GLU A 40 -4.89 -4.58 -9.32
CA GLU A 40 -4.72 -5.79 -8.50
C GLU A 40 -3.93 -6.91 -9.21
N LEU A 41 -3.17 -6.56 -10.26
CA LEU A 41 -2.35 -7.49 -11.04
C LEU A 41 -1.04 -7.84 -10.34
N ASN A 42 -0.60 -6.97 -9.42
CA ASN A 42 0.54 -7.20 -8.54
C ASN A 42 0.33 -6.43 -7.24
N SER A 43 0.96 -6.87 -6.16
CA SER A 43 0.86 -6.20 -4.88
C SER A 43 1.91 -5.09 -4.75
N MET A 44 1.62 -4.06 -3.93
CA MET A 44 2.55 -2.97 -3.65
C MET A 44 3.81 -3.51 -2.99
N ASP A 45 4.99 -2.99 -3.32
CA ASP A 45 6.24 -3.35 -2.65
C ASP A 45 6.29 -2.84 -1.20
N TRP A 46 6.99 -3.56 -0.32
CA TRP A 46 7.09 -3.16 1.09
C TRP A 46 7.81 -1.83 1.29
N ASP A 47 8.90 -1.58 0.55
CA ASP A 47 9.63 -0.30 0.63
C ASP A 47 8.71 0.89 0.28
N VAL A 48 7.87 0.73 -0.74
CA VAL A 48 6.91 1.76 -1.15
C VAL A 48 5.75 1.85 -0.16
N ALA A 49 5.32 0.74 0.45
CA ALA A 49 4.30 0.75 1.49
C ALA A 49 4.74 1.56 2.72
N PHE A 50 5.97 1.38 3.19
CA PHE A 50 6.51 2.17 4.30
C PHE A 50 6.74 3.63 3.90
N GLN A 51 7.20 3.90 2.68
CA GLN A 51 7.23 5.27 2.15
C GLN A 51 5.84 5.92 2.17
N VAL A 52 4.79 5.18 1.81
CA VAL A 52 3.40 5.66 1.88
C VAL A 52 2.98 5.88 3.33
N ALA A 53 3.40 5.03 4.27
CA ALA A 53 3.17 5.20 5.70
C ALA A 53 3.74 6.52 6.21
N ASP A 54 5.01 6.80 5.88
CA ASP A 54 5.69 8.06 6.19
C ASP A 54 4.97 9.25 5.58
N LEU A 55 4.61 9.16 4.30
CA LEU A 55 3.92 10.24 3.59
C LEU A 55 2.55 10.55 4.20
N LEU A 56 1.85 9.54 4.71
CA LEU A 56 0.53 9.67 5.32
C LEU A 56 0.57 9.90 6.83
N GLU A 57 1.72 9.77 7.48
CA GLU A 57 1.89 9.79 8.94
C GLU A 57 0.99 8.76 9.64
N ILE A 58 0.89 7.57 9.06
CA ILE A 58 0.12 6.45 9.63
C ILE A 58 1.05 5.41 10.22
N ASN A 59 0.56 4.70 11.23
CA ASN A 59 1.34 3.67 11.91
C ASN A 59 1.71 2.50 10.97
N ASP A 60 2.99 2.14 10.95
CA ASP A 60 3.56 1.04 10.17
C ASP A 60 2.79 -0.28 10.30
N GLN A 61 2.39 -0.65 11.51
CA GLN A 61 1.65 -1.90 11.75
C GLN A 61 0.29 -1.88 11.04
N LYS A 62 -0.38 -0.72 11.01
CA LYS A 62 -1.66 -0.58 10.30
C LYS A 62 -1.48 -0.81 8.80
N VAL A 63 -0.39 -0.29 8.23
CA VAL A 63 -0.06 -0.49 6.81
C VAL A 63 0.28 -1.95 6.52
N VAL A 64 1.09 -2.58 7.38
CA VAL A 64 1.46 -3.99 7.24
C VAL A 64 0.22 -4.87 7.26
N TYR A 65 -0.61 -4.78 8.30
CA TYR A 65 -1.80 -5.63 8.42
C TYR A 65 -2.79 -5.43 7.27
N GLY A 66 -3.06 -4.18 6.88
CA GLY A 66 -3.96 -3.93 5.76
C GLY A 66 -3.45 -4.47 4.42
N LEU A 67 -2.13 -4.47 4.20
CA LEU A 67 -1.54 -5.02 2.97
C LEU A 67 -1.35 -6.54 2.99
N LEU A 68 -1.42 -7.22 4.15
CA LEU A 68 -1.25 -8.67 4.20
C LEU A 68 -2.31 -9.40 3.36
N GLU A 69 -3.56 -8.95 3.44
CA GLU A 69 -4.68 -9.51 2.68
C GLU A 69 -4.54 -9.26 1.17
N ASP A 70 -3.96 -8.12 0.78
CA ASP A 70 -3.70 -7.78 -0.63
C ASP A 70 -2.48 -8.53 -1.21
N LYS A 71 -1.49 -8.85 -0.36
CA LYS A 71 -0.21 -9.46 -0.77
C LYS A 71 -0.24 -10.97 -0.75
N TYR A 72 -0.98 -11.56 0.18
CA TYR A 72 -0.94 -12.99 0.44
C TYR A 72 -2.34 -13.56 0.49
N LYS A 73 -2.50 -14.78 0.00
CA LYS A 73 -3.77 -15.52 0.06
C LYS A 73 -3.73 -16.69 1.04
N ASN A 74 -2.55 -17.04 1.55
CA ASN A 74 -2.38 -18.16 2.46
C ASN A 74 -2.85 -17.73 3.86
N PRO A 75 -3.97 -18.27 4.38
CA PRO A 75 -4.50 -17.84 5.67
C PRO A 75 -3.53 -18.16 6.82
N ARG A 76 -2.73 -19.23 6.71
CA ARG A 76 -1.73 -19.56 7.74
C ARG A 76 -0.66 -18.49 7.87
N LEU A 77 -0.23 -17.91 6.74
CA LEU A 77 0.77 -16.84 6.74
C LEU A 77 0.20 -15.55 7.32
N ILE A 78 -1.02 -15.19 6.90
CA ILE A 78 -1.72 -13.99 7.41
C ILE A 78 -1.91 -14.11 8.92
N ASN A 79 -2.39 -15.25 9.40
CA ASN A 79 -2.60 -15.50 10.83
C ASN A 79 -1.28 -15.45 11.60
N ALA A 80 -0.24 -16.14 11.14
CA ALA A 80 1.06 -16.14 11.81
C ALA A 80 1.68 -14.73 11.94
N LEU A 81 1.50 -13.87 10.92
CA LEU A 81 1.98 -12.50 10.95
C LEU A 81 1.08 -11.57 11.76
N SER A 82 -0.22 -11.86 11.85
CA SER A 82 -1.19 -11.07 12.62
C SER A 82 -1.18 -11.41 14.12
N GLU A 83 -0.94 -12.66 14.47
CA GLU A 83 -0.89 -13.17 15.85
C GLU A 83 0.35 -12.71 16.61
N GLY A 84 1.43 -12.34 15.90
CA GLY A 84 2.66 -11.82 16.50
C GLY A 84 2.58 -10.38 17.03
N LYS A 85 1.41 -9.73 16.96
CA LYS A 85 1.20 -8.37 17.47
C LYS A 85 1.29 -8.38 19.01
N PRO A 86 2.32 -7.77 19.64
CA PRO A 86 2.30 -7.59 21.09
C PRO A 86 1.08 -6.74 21.47
N ALA A 87 0.43 -7.13 22.57
CA ALA A 87 -0.77 -6.49 23.10
C ALA A 87 -0.53 -5.02 23.50
#